data_AF-A0A8J6HSX0-F1
#
_entry.id   AF-A0A8J6HSX0-F1
#
_cell.length_a   1.000
_cell.length_b   1.000
_cell.length_c   1.000
_cell.angle_alpha   90.00
_cell.angle_beta   90.00
_cell.angle_gamma   90.00
#
_symmetry.space_group_name_H-M   'P 1'
#
loop_
_entity.id
_entity.type
_entity.pdbx_description
1 polymer ?
#
loop_
_entity_poly.entity_id
_entity_poly.type
_entity_poly.pdbx_seq_one_letter_code
_entity_poly.pdbx_strand_id
1 'polypeptide(L)'
;MKETDLRGLLGTILFSAFTVIALFFLLQPLVAESTETLVVNTHKIYINFGWIKVYGGVLLIAFVLMVIFMNKRQVWPLIIGLVLGSIPLLEQYRVPGVARVLNVFSQSATANIQTFIPHLTVFLGALVVLALLRITNRIFK
;
A
#
# COMPACT_ATOMS: atom_id res chain seq x y z
N MET A 1 24.21 1.78 -22.65
CA MET A 1 22.84 1.27 -22.39
C MET A 1 21.89 2.02 -23.29
N LYS A 2 21.15 1.33 -24.17
CA LYS A 2 20.34 1.95 -25.22
C LYS A 2 19.13 2.65 -24.62
N GLU A 3 18.87 3.87 -25.05
CA GLU A 3 17.77 4.75 -24.64
C GLU A 3 16.38 4.07 -24.62
N THR A 4 16.22 3.04 -25.44
CA THR A 4 15.04 2.15 -25.52
C THR A 4 14.77 1.36 -24.23
N ASP A 5 15.81 0.97 -23.49
CA ASP A 5 15.64 0.25 -22.21
C ASP A 5 15.15 1.19 -21.11
N LEU A 6 15.68 2.43 -21.04
CA LEU A 6 15.29 3.38 -20.01
C LEU A 6 13.80 3.75 -20.12
N ARG A 7 13.32 4.00 -21.35
CA ARG A 7 11.91 4.32 -21.60
C ARG A 7 10.98 3.16 -21.22
N GLY A 8 11.38 1.92 -21.49
CA GLY A 8 10.62 0.73 -21.09
C GLY A 8 10.56 0.54 -19.57
N LEU A 9 11.68 0.79 -18.86
CA LEU A 9 11.73 0.73 -17.40
C LEU A 9 10.88 1.83 -16.76
N LEU A 10 10.99 3.06 -17.24
CA LEU A 10 10.17 4.19 -16.77
C LEU A 10 8.68 3.96 -17.02
N GLY A 11 8.32 3.44 -18.20
CA GLY A 11 6.93 3.06 -18.50
C GLY A 11 6.38 2.04 -17.51
N THR A 12 7.19 1.05 -17.13
CA THR A 12 6.81 0.02 -16.14
C THR A 12 6.65 0.59 -14.73
N ILE A 13 7.55 1.49 -14.32
CA ILE A 13 7.45 2.18 -13.04
C ILE A 13 6.18 3.03 -12.98
N LEU A 14 5.95 3.87 -14.01
CA LEU A 14 4.80 4.77 -14.06
C LEU A 14 3.48 4.00 -14.15
N PHE A 15 3.42 2.95 -14.96
CA PHE A 15 2.24 2.09 -15.05
C PHE A 15 1.91 1.46 -13.69
N SER A 16 2.90 0.89 -13.00
CA SER A 16 2.71 0.28 -11.69
C SER A 16 2.24 1.31 -10.65
N ALA A 17 2.89 2.48 -10.60
CA ALA A 17 2.52 3.56 -9.68
C ALA A 17 1.09 4.04 -9.92
N PHE A 18 0.74 4.33 -11.17
CA PHE A 18 -0.59 4.81 -11.53
C PHE A 18 -1.66 3.75 -11.30
N THR A 19 -1.37 2.48 -11.57
CA THR A 19 -2.30 1.36 -11.33
C THR A 19 -2.66 1.27 -9.85
N VAL A 20 -1.68 1.33 -8.95
CA VAL A 20 -1.92 1.29 -7.50
C VAL A 20 -2.81 2.46 -7.06
N ILE A 21 -2.50 3.67 -7.53
CA ILE A 21 -3.29 4.87 -7.21
C ILE A 21 -4.72 4.73 -7.73
N ALA A 22 -4.89 4.42 -9.01
CA ALA A 22 -6.18 4.34 -9.66
C ALA A 22 -7.07 3.27 -9.02
N LEU A 23 -6.52 2.07 -8.76
CA LEU A 23 -7.25 1.00 -8.09
C LEU A 23 -7.65 1.40 -6.66
N PHE A 24 -6.79 2.12 -5.93
CA PHE A 24 -7.13 2.56 -4.59
C PHE A 24 -8.33 3.49 -4.58
N PHE A 25 -8.32 4.53 -5.41
CA PHE A 25 -9.46 5.44 -5.53
C PHE A 25 -10.73 4.79 -6.07
N LEU A 26 -10.60 3.76 -6.90
CA LEU A 26 -11.73 3.01 -7.42
C LEU A 26 -12.36 2.11 -6.34
N LEU A 27 -11.55 1.50 -5.49
CA LEU A 27 -12.00 0.56 -4.45
C LEU A 27 -12.37 1.24 -3.12
N GLN A 28 -11.76 2.38 -2.81
CA GLN A 28 -11.97 3.11 -1.56
C GLN A 28 -13.47 3.39 -1.26
N PRO A 29 -14.30 3.84 -2.23
CA PRO A 29 -15.72 4.08 -1.97
C PRO A 29 -16.53 2.82 -1.65
N LEU A 30 -16.01 1.64 -2.00
CA LEU A 30 -16.71 0.36 -1.85
C LEU A 30 -16.56 -0.26 -0.46
N VAL A 31 -15.60 0.23 0.34
CA VAL A 31 -15.31 -0.31 1.67
C VAL A 31 -15.72 0.71 2.72
N ALA A 32 -16.68 0.34 3.57
CA ALA A 32 -17.09 1.17 4.68
C ALA A 32 -15.89 1.47 5.61
N GLU A 33 -15.77 2.73 6.04
CA GLU A 33 -14.73 3.12 6.99
C GLU A 33 -14.91 2.35 8.30
N SER A 34 -14.00 1.42 8.59
CA SER A 34 -13.96 0.68 9.85
C SER A 34 -12.70 1.04 10.62
N THR A 35 -12.87 1.71 11.76
CA THR A 35 -11.78 1.92 12.74
C THR A 35 -11.90 0.88 13.83
N GLU A 36 -10.85 0.10 14.03
CA GLU A 36 -10.75 -0.79 15.19
C GLU A 36 -9.77 -0.23 16.22
N THR A 37 -10.01 -0.58 17.48
CA THR A 37 -9.18 -0.16 18.61
C THR A 37 -8.46 -1.37 19.21
N LEU A 38 -7.13 -1.38 19.13
CA LEU A 38 -6.31 -2.34 19.86
C LEU A 38 -5.92 -1.74 21.21
N VAL A 39 -6.18 -2.46 22.30
CA VAL A 39 -5.75 -2.05 23.64
C VAL A 39 -4.52 -2.86 24.01
N VAL A 40 -3.38 -2.19 24.18
CA VAL A 40 -2.13 -2.81 24.63
C VAL A 40 -1.66 -2.10 25.88
N ASN A 41 -1.54 -2.81 27.01
CA ASN A 41 -1.11 -2.26 28.30
C ASN A 41 -1.76 -0.89 28.60
N THR A 42 -3.09 -0.86 28.58
CA THR A 42 -3.92 0.33 28.89
C THR A 42 -3.89 1.45 27.82
N HIS A 43 -3.10 1.32 26.75
CA HIS A 43 -3.02 2.28 25.65
C HIS A 43 -3.91 1.85 24.48
N LYS A 44 -4.74 2.77 23.97
CA LYS A 44 -5.59 2.54 22.81
C LYS A 44 -4.85 2.94 21.53
N ILE A 45 -4.68 1.98 20.62
CA ILE A 45 -4.14 2.17 19.27
C ILE A 45 -5.32 2.12 18.30
N TYR A 46 -5.53 3.20 17.55
CA TYR A 46 -6.60 3.27 16.55
C TYR A 46 -6.05 2.89 15.18
N ILE A 47 -6.70 1.95 14.52
CA ILE A 47 -6.30 1.44 13.21
C ILE A 47 -7.47 1.57 12.24
N ASN A 48 -7.24 2.21 11.09
CA ASN A 48 -8.21 2.22 10.00
C ASN A 48 -8.09 0.90 9.22
N PHE A 49 -8.81 -0.12 9.68
CA PHE A 49 -8.89 -1.41 9.01
C PHE A 49 -9.55 -1.33 7.63
N GLY A 50 -10.45 -0.36 7.42
CA GLY A 50 -11.07 -0.13 6.11
C GLY A 50 -10.01 0.20 5.07
N TRP A 51 -9.14 1.16 5.38
CA TRP A 51 -8.01 1.54 4.52
C TRP A 51 -7.06 0.35 4.27
N ILE A 52 -6.72 -0.42 5.30
CA ILE A 52 -5.84 -1.59 5.17
C ILE A 52 -6.46 -2.65 4.26
N LYS A 53 -7.77 -2.91 4.39
CA LYS A 53 -8.50 -3.86 3.53
C LYS A 53 -8.52 -3.38 2.08
N VAL A 54 -8.83 -2.11 1.83
CA VAL A 54 -8.78 -1.51 0.49
C VAL A 54 -7.40 -1.67 -0.11
N TYR A 55 -6.36 -1.26 0.63
CA TYR A 55 -4.98 -1.33 0.17
C TYR A 55 -4.55 -2.79 -0.13
N GLY A 56 -4.93 -3.75 0.70
CA GLY A 56 -4.71 -5.17 0.42
C GLY A 56 -5.38 -5.64 -0.88
N GLY A 57 -6.63 -5.23 -1.12
CA GLY A 57 -7.34 -5.50 -2.37
C GLY A 57 -6.67 -4.87 -3.59
N VAL A 58 -6.20 -3.62 -3.46
CA VAL A 58 -5.42 -2.92 -4.49
C VAL A 58 -4.16 -3.70 -4.84
N LEU A 59 -3.38 -4.13 -3.84
CA LEU A 59 -2.14 -4.88 -4.08
C LEU A 59 -2.42 -6.20 -4.80
N LEU A 60 -3.49 -6.90 -4.44
CA LEU A 60 -3.88 -8.15 -5.07
C LEU A 60 -4.27 -7.95 -6.54
N ILE A 61 -5.12 -6.96 -6.83
CA ILE A 61 -5.54 -6.67 -8.21
C ILE A 61 -4.36 -6.14 -9.03
N ALA A 62 -3.56 -5.24 -8.46
CA ALA A 62 -2.35 -4.72 -9.10
C ALA A 62 -1.39 -5.86 -9.43
N PHE A 63 -1.16 -6.80 -8.51
CA PHE A 63 -0.36 -7.99 -8.76
C PHE A 63 -0.90 -8.81 -9.94
N VAL A 64 -2.21 -9.10 -9.99
CA VAL A 64 -2.83 -9.82 -11.11
C VAL A 64 -2.61 -9.07 -12.43
N LEU A 65 -2.82 -7.75 -12.46
CA LEU A 65 -2.59 -6.93 -13.64
C LEU A 65 -1.13 -6.96 -14.08
N MET A 66 -0.18 -6.89 -13.15
CA MET A 66 1.25 -6.99 -13.46
C MET A 66 1.61 -8.35 -14.06
N VAL A 67 1.03 -9.44 -13.56
CA VAL A 67 1.26 -10.79 -14.09
C VAL A 67 0.70 -10.96 -15.50
N ILE A 68 -0.45 -10.35 -15.81
CA ILE A 68 -1.11 -10.47 -17.11
C ILE A 68 -0.48 -9.55 -18.16
N PHE A 69 -0.27 -8.28 -17.83
CA PHE A 69 0.03 -7.24 -18.81
C PHE A 69 1.51 -6.82 -18.86
N MET A 70 2.31 -7.12 -17.83
CA MET A 70 3.68 -6.62 -17.74
C MET A 70 4.73 -7.73 -17.88
N ASN A 71 5.95 -7.32 -18.24
CA ASN A 71 7.07 -8.25 -18.32
C ASN A 71 7.49 -8.70 -16.91
N LYS A 72 7.17 -9.96 -16.59
CA LYS A 72 7.43 -10.62 -15.29
C LYS A 72 8.91 -10.61 -14.88
N ARG A 73 9.83 -10.41 -15.83
CA ARG A 73 11.28 -10.31 -15.56
C ARG A 73 11.68 -8.97 -14.96
N GLN A 74 10.89 -7.92 -15.15
CA GLN A 74 11.15 -6.56 -14.64
C GLN A 74 10.61 -6.37 -13.21
N VAL A 75 10.97 -7.28 -12.31
CA VAL A 75 10.49 -7.28 -10.92
C VAL A 75 10.82 -5.97 -10.19
N TRP A 76 12.04 -5.45 -10.37
CA TRP A 76 12.48 -4.23 -9.69
C TRP A 76 11.69 -2.97 -10.12
N PRO A 77 11.55 -2.66 -11.43
CA PRO A 77 10.69 -1.57 -11.89
C PRO A 77 9.25 -1.64 -11.37
N LEU A 78 8.65 -2.83 -11.35
CA LEU A 78 7.30 -3.04 -10.86
C LEU A 78 7.17 -2.69 -9.38
N ILE A 79 8.11 -3.15 -8.55
CA ILE A 79 8.13 -2.87 -7.11
C ILE A 79 8.41 -1.39 -6.84
N ILE A 80 9.36 -0.77 -7.55
CA ILE A 80 9.65 0.66 -7.41
C ILE A 80 8.39 1.47 -7.73
N GLY A 81 7.72 1.17 -8.85
CA GLY A 81 6.47 1.82 -9.20
C GLY A 81 5.37 1.62 -8.14
N LEU A 82 5.25 0.42 -7.59
CA LEU A 82 4.24 0.10 -6.57
C LEU A 82 4.45 0.92 -5.30
N VAL A 83 5.71 1.00 -4.84
CA VAL A 83 6.09 1.80 -3.68
C VAL A 83 5.81 3.28 -3.95
N LEU A 84 6.24 3.81 -5.11
CA LEU A 84 5.98 5.20 -5.49
C LEU A 84 4.48 5.53 -5.55
N GLY A 85 3.67 4.62 -6.10
CA GLY A 85 2.21 4.77 -6.14
C GLY A 85 1.56 4.66 -4.76
N SER A 86 2.20 3.99 -3.80
CA SER A 86 1.69 3.84 -2.44
C SER A 86 1.97 5.07 -1.55
N ILE A 87 2.97 5.89 -1.88
CA ILE A 87 3.31 7.12 -1.13
C ILE A 87 2.10 8.06 -0.99
N PRO A 88 1.41 8.50 -2.06
CA PRO A 88 0.27 9.41 -1.92
C PRO A 88 -0.92 8.79 -1.17
N LEU A 89 -1.00 7.45 -1.10
CA LEU A 89 -2.06 6.77 -0.37
C LEU A 89 -1.87 6.87 1.16
N LEU A 90 -0.63 7.09 1.63
CA LEU A 90 -0.34 7.28 3.05
C LEU A 90 -1.06 8.52 3.61
N GLU A 91 -1.16 9.59 2.84
CA GLU A 91 -1.87 10.82 3.24
C GLU A 91 -3.39 10.62 3.36
N GLN A 92 -3.91 9.57 2.75
CA GLN A 92 -5.32 9.18 2.84
C GLN A 92 -5.61 8.25 4.01
N TYR A 93 -4.59 7.76 4.71
CA TYR A 93 -4.78 7.02 5.94
C TYR A 93 -5.27 7.98 7.03
N ARG A 94 -6.59 8.10 7.15
CA ARG A 94 -7.27 8.91 8.17
C ARG A 94 -8.00 8.00 9.13
N VAL A 95 -7.85 8.24 10.43
CA VAL A 95 -8.63 7.56 11.47
C VAL A 95 -9.87 8.42 11.75
N PRO A 96 -11.09 8.00 11.37
CA PRO A 96 -12.29 8.80 11.55
C PRO A 96 -12.67 9.07 13.03
N GLY A 97 -13.14 10.30 13.27
CA GLY A 97 -14.03 10.72 14.38
C GLY A 97 -13.53 10.60 15.82
N VAL A 98 -13.37 9.38 16.33
CA VAL A 98 -13.22 9.11 17.78
C VAL A 98 -11.80 9.41 18.29
N ALA A 99 -10.79 9.28 17.41
CA ALA A 99 -9.40 9.61 17.74
C ALA A 99 -9.15 11.13 17.86
N ARG A 100 -9.89 11.98 17.11
CA ARG A 100 -9.77 13.44 17.22
C ARG A 100 -10.23 13.98 18.58
N VAL A 101 -11.25 13.35 19.17
CA VAL A 101 -11.79 13.75 20.48
C VAL A 101 -10.84 13.32 21.61
N LEU A 102 -10.17 12.16 21.47
CA LEU A 102 -9.18 11.69 22.46
C LEU A 102 -7.80 12.34 22.32
N ASN A 103 -7.45 12.88 21.15
CA ASN A 103 -6.24 13.71 20.97
C ASN A 103 -6.25 15.00 21.80
N VAL A 104 -7.42 15.45 22.27
CA VAL A 104 -7.50 16.55 23.25
C VAL A 104 -7.07 16.10 24.66
N PHE A 105 -7.08 14.78 24.93
CA PHE A 105 -6.92 14.23 26.28
C PHE A 105 -5.65 13.38 26.53
N SER A 106 -4.90 12.93 25.51
CA SER A 106 -3.75 12.04 25.74
C SER A 106 -2.45 12.53 25.09
N GLN A 107 -1.68 13.28 25.85
CA GLN A 107 -0.42 13.93 25.47
C GLN A 107 0.82 13.00 25.57
N SER A 108 0.72 11.69 25.33
CA SER A 108 1.78 10.76 25.77
C SER A 108 2.05 9.61 24.78
N ALA A 109 3.21 9.64 24.13
CA ALA A 109 3.94 8.56 23.42
C ALA A 109 3.24 7.72 22.32
N THR A 110 1.93 7.50 22.37
CA THR A 110 1.12 6.71 21.42
C THR A 110 0.94 7.37 20.06
N ALA A 111 1.09 8.69 19.98
CA ALA A 111 1.07 9.43 18.71
C ALA A 111 2.18 8.95 17.74
N ASN A 112 3.34 8.55 18.28
CA ASN A 112 4.45 8.09 17.44
C ASN A 112 4.14 6.73 16.78
N ILE A 113 3.63 5.75 17.53
CA ILE A 113 3.38 4.40 17.00
C ILE A 113 2.28 4.41 15.93
N GLN A 114 1.21 5.16 16.14
CA GLN A 114 0.10 5.25 15.17
C GLN A 114 0.53 5.83 13.81
N THR A 115 1.53 6.71 13.81
CA THR A 115 2.08 7.32 12.59
C THR A 115 2.84 6.30 11.72
N PHE A 116 3.40 5.25 12.31
CA PHE A 116 4.17 4.23 11.58
C PHE A 116 3.31 3.11 10.99
N ILE A 117 2.08 2.92 11.45
CA ILE A 117 1.18 1.83 11.00
C ILE A 117 0.97 1.83 9.46
N PRO A 118 0.59 2.95 8.81
CA PRO A 118 0.40 2.94 7.36
C PRO A 118 1.71 2.69 6.59
N HIS A 119 2.83 3.22 7.07
CA HIS A 119 4.15 3.01 6.49
C HIS A 119 4.58 1.54 6.54
N LEU A 120 4.40 0.89 7.70
CA LEU A 120 4.65 -0.53 7.88
C LEU A 120 3.75 -1.37 6.98
N THR A 121 2.48 -0.99 6.83
CA THR A 121 1.52 -1.68 5.97
C THR A 121 1.96 -1.64 4.50
N VAL A 122 2.39 -0.47 4.01
CA VAL A 122 2.93 -0.31 2.65
C VAL A 122 4.20 -1.13 2.47
N PHE A 123 5.13 -1.06 3.43
CA PHE A 123 6.40 -1.80 3.35
C PHE A 123 6.17 -3.32 3.32
N LEU A 124 5.36 -3.84 4.24
CA LEU A 124 5.01 -5.26 4.29
C LEU A 124 4.26 -5.68 3.01
N GLY A 125 3.33 -4.86 2.53
CA GLY A 125 2.60 -5.10 1.28
C GLY A 125 3.54 -5.20 0.07
N ALA A 126 4.49 -4.29 -0.06
CA ALA A 126 5.50 -4.31 -1.12
C ALA A 126 6.38 -5.57 -1.05
N LEU A 127 6.78 -6.00 0.16
CA LEU A 127 7.54 -7.23 0.35
C LEU A 127 6.75 -8.47 -0.07
N VAL A 128 5.45 -8.52 0.26
CA VAL A 128 4.56 -9.62 -0.16
C VAL A 128 4.46 -9.67 -1.68
N VAL A 129 4.23 -8.53 -2.34
CA VAL A 129 4.16 -8.48 -3.81
C VAL A 129 5.49 -8.87 -4.44
N LEU A 130 6.63 -8.46 -3.85
CA LEU A 130 7.96 -8.87 -4.33
C LEU A 130 8.15 -10.39 -4.25
N ALA A 131 7.76 -11.01 -3.13
CA ALA A 131 7.83 -12.45 -2.97
C ALA A 131 6.95 -13.17 -4.00
N LEU A 132 5.70 -12.72 -4.18
CA LEU A 132 4.77 -13.26 -5.16
C LEU A 132 5.27 -13.12 -6.60
N LEU A 133 5.82 -11.97 -6.98
CA LEU A 133 6.41 -11.75 -8.31
C LEU A 133 7.62 -12.65 -8.54
N ARG A 134 8.48 -12.85 -7.54
CA ARG A 134 9.61 -13.78 -7.64
C ARG A 134 9.16 -15.22 -7.85
N ILE A 135 8.16 -15.67 -7.10
CA ILE A 135 7.59 -17.03 -7.24
C ILE A 135 6.97 -17.18 -8.63
N THR A 136 6.18 -16.20 -9.07
CA THR A 136 5.53 -16.20 -10.38
C THR A 136 6.56 -16.24 -11.51
N ASN A 137 7.60 -15.42 -11.45
CA ASN A 137 8.67 -15.43 -12.45
C ASN A 137 9.46 -16.76 -12.45
N ARG A 138 9.46 -17.51 -11.35
CA ARG A 138 10.05 -18.87 -11.28
C ARG A 138 9.14 -19.93 -11.89
N ILE A 139 7.82 -19.82 -11.73
CA ILE A 139 6.84 -20.79 -12.26
C ILE A 139 6.66 -20.62 -13.77
N PHE A 140 6.53 -19.39 -14.24
CA PHE A 140 6.31 -19.06 -15.66
C PHE A 140 7.63 -18.96 -16.46
N LYS A 141 8.69 -19.60 -15.98
CA LYS A 141 10.01 -19.57 -16.59
C LYS A 141 10.10 -20.50 -17.79
#